data_AF-A0A9D4JUL0-F1
#
_entry.id   AF-A0A9D4JUL0-F1
#
_cell.length_a   1.000
_cell.length_b   1.000
_cell.length_c   1.000
_cell.angle_alpha   90.00
_cell.angle_beta   90.00
_cell.angle_gamma   90.00
#
_symmetry.space_group_name_H-M   'P 1'
#
loop_
_entity.id
_entity.type
_entity.pdbx_description
1 polymer ?
#
loop_
_entity_poly.entity_id
_entity_poly.type
_entity_poly.pdbx_seq_one_letter_code
_entity_poly.pdbx_strand_id
1 'polypeptide(L)'
;MGPKTEDALIYSCFHDNFHLTENRPWLITLQSHTVGECLQVCDLDTGRCDRQIFLSPVIRFKYLAWAEPNTVFFVKSVNLAYRPRFPMFNAIGSVVLAVFSAFPLQFVGMLEIDKQVFGQGCN
;
A
#
# COMPACT_ATOMS: atom_id res chain seq x y z
N MET A 1 7.65 -3.06 21.02
CA MET A 1 6.28 -3.14 20.47
C MET A 1 6.37 -3.92 19.16
N GLY A 2 5.49 -4.89 18.92
CA GLY A 2 5.49 -5.69 17.69
C GLY A 2 4.91 -4.93 16.48
N PRO A 3 4.99 -5.52 15.27
CA PRO A 3 4.32 -5.01 14.07
C PRO A 3 2.85 -4.69 14.33
N LYS A 4 2.39 -3.55 13.83
CA LYS A 4 0.96 -3.22 13.80
C LYS A 4 0.46 -3.30 12.37
N THR A 5 -0.60 -4.08 12.14
CA THR A 5 -1.32 -4.08 10.85
C THR A 5 -2.18 -2.83 10.77
N GLU A 6 -1.97 -2.02 9.73
CA GLU A 6 -2.79 -0.84 9.44
C GLU A 6 -3.98 -1.19 8.55
N ASP A 7 -3.78 -2.05 7.55
CA ASP A 7 -4.82 -2.46 6.60
C ASP A 7 -4.45 -3.78 5.88
N ALA A 8 -5.41 -4.40 5.19
CA ALA A 8 -5.19 -5.66 4.47
C ALA A 8 -6.14 -5.89 3.27
N LEU A 9 -5.65 -6.61 2.26
CA LEU A 9 -6.39 -7.05 1.09
C LEU A 9 -6.20 -8.56 0.89
N ILE A 10 -7.26 -9.23 0.47
CA ILE A 10 -7.22 -10.63 0.05
C ILE A 10 -7.16 -10.65 -1.47
N TYR A 11 -6.27 -11.49 -2.02
CA TYR A 11 -6.29 -11.81 -3.44
C TYR A 11 -6.16 -13.30 -3.71
N SER A 12 -6.83 -13.73 -4.76
CA SER A 12 -6.74 -15.06 -5.33
C SER A 12 -5.97 -14.95 -6.64
N CYS A 13 -4.84 -15.64 -6.78
CA CYS A 13 -4.12 -15.72 -8.04
C CYS A 13 -4.09 -17.16 -8.53
N PHE A 14 -4.43 -17.35 -9.80
CA PHE A 14 -4.22 -18.62 -10.49
C PHE A 14 -2.76 -18.67 -10.95
N HIS A 15 -1.99 -19.58 -10.35
CA HIS A 15 -0.60 -19.76 -10.73
C HIS A 15 -0.51 -20.66 -11.98
N ASP A 16 -0.45 -20.06 -13.17
CA ASP A 16 -0.47 -20.82 -14.44
C ASP A 16 0.87 -21.53 -14.75
N ASN A 17 1.91 -21.33 -13.93
CA ASN A 17 3.27 -21.78 -14.28
C ASN A 17 3.68 -23.14 -13.71
N PHE A 18 2.89 -23.81 -12.86
CA PHE A 18 3.28 -25.08 -12.27
C PHE A 18 2.07 -25.96 -11.93
N HIS A 19 1.38 -26.54 -12.93
CA HIS A 19 0.57 -27.77 -12.86
C HIS A 19 -0.40 -28.00 -11.66
N LEU A 20 -0.62 -27.02 -10.82
CA LEU A 20 -1.41 -27.04 -9.60
C LEU A 20 -2.47 -25.96 -9.78
N THR A 21 -3.63 -26.39 -10.28
CA THR A 21 -4.86 -25.61 -10.38
C THR A 21 -5.47 -25.39 -8.99
N GLU A 22 -4.67 -24.95 -8.02
CA GLU A 22 -5.13 -24.63 -6.69
C GLU A 22 -5.26 -23.12 -6.57
N ASN A 23 -6.51 -22.67 -6.48
CA ASN A 23 -6.84 -21.30 -6.11
C ASN A 23 -6.43 -21.08 -4.65
N ARG A 24 -5.21 -20.60 -4.41
CA ARG A 24 -4.71 -20.30 -3.07
C ARG A 24 -4.97 -18.84 -2.73
N PRO A 25 -5.72 -18.55 -1.66
CA PRO A 25 -5.92 -17.20 -1.20
C PRO A 25 -4.65 -16.67 -0.53
N TRP A 26 -4.28 -15.45 -0.89
CA TRP A 26 -3.15 -14.73 -0.34
C TRP A 26 -3.64 -13.46 0.33
N LEU A 27 -2.95 -13.07 1.40
CA LEU A 27 -3.20 -11.86 2.15
C LEU A 27 -2.07 -10.87 1.92
N ILE A 28 -2.38 -9.68 1.45
CA ILE A 28 -1.48 -8.54 1.40
C ILE A 28 -1.80 -7.68 2.62
N THR A 29 -0.83 -7.47 3.48
CA THR A 29 -0.98 -6.63 4.67
C THR A 29 -0.07 -5.41 4.59
N LEU A 30 -0.60 -4.27 5.01
CA LEU A 30 0.19 -3.07 5.29
C LEU A 30 0.56 -3.07 6.77
N GLN A 31 1.85 -3.15 7.06
CA GLN A 31 2.37 -3.15 8.42
C GLN A 31 3.18 -1.91 8.71
N SER A 32 2.92 -1.33 9.88
CA SER A 32 3.71 -0.27 10.47
C SER A 32 4.68 -0.88 11.50
N HIS A 33 5.97 -0.63 11.30
CA HIS A 33 7.05 -1.01 12.21
C HIS A 33 7.80 0.24 12.70
N THR A 34 8.58 0.08 13.76
CA THR A 34 9.46 1.15 14.29
C THR A 34 10.41 1.73 13.24
N VAL A 35 10.78 0.93 12.23
CA VAL A 35 11.73 1.29 11.18
C VAL A 35 11.07 1.81 9.89
N GLY A 36 9.74 1.80 9.81
CA GLY A 36 8.99 2.27 8.64
C GLY A 36 7.82 1.36 8.27
N GLU A 37 7.18 1.71 7.16
CA GLU A 37 6.04 0.98 6.61
C GLU A 37 6.49 -0.10 5.63
N CYS A 38 5.85 -1.26 5.65
CA CYS A 38 6.10 -2.33 4.70
C CYS A 38 4.83 -3.07 4.28
N LEU A 39 4.85 -3.61 3.07
CA LEU A 39 3.89 -4.60 2.60
C LEU A 39 4.40 -6.00 2.91
N GLN A 40 3.50 -6.88 3.35
CA GLN A 40 3.81 -8.29 3.54
C GLN A 40 2.75 -9.15 2.86
N VAL A 41 3.21 -10.18 2.15
CA VAL A 41 2.34 -11.17 1.50
C VAL A 41 2.42 -12.46 2.28
N CYS A 42 1.26 -12.93 2.73
CA CYS A 42 1.13 -14.16 3.49
C CYS A 42 0.15 -15.10 2.82
N ASP A 43 0.50 -16.38 2.82
CA ASP A 43 -0.42 -17.46 2.48
C ASP A 43 -1.50 -17.52 3.57
N LEU A 44 -2.76 -17.44 3.17
CA LEU A 44 -3.87 -17.31 4.12
C LEU A 44 -4.14 -18.63 4.87
N ASP A 45 -3.84 -19.76 4.26
CA ASP A 45 -4.12 -21.08 4.81
C ASP A 45 -3.07 -21.49 5.86
N THR A 46 -1.80 -21.18 5.58
CA THR A 46 -0.67 -21.52 6.45
C THR A 46 -0.26 -20.38 7.39
N GLY A 47 -0.69 -19.15 7.10
CA GLY A 47 -0.24 -17.94 7.78
C GLY A 47 1.23 -17.60 7.54
N ARG A 48 1.92 -18.32 6.65
CA ARG A 48 3.33 -18.09 6.35
C ARG A 48 3.46 -16.88 5.44
N CYS A 49 4.38 -15.99 5.78
CA CYS A 49 4.62 -14.79 5.00
C CYS A 49 5.87 -14.97 4.13
N ASP A 50 5.66 -15.01 2.82
CA ASP A 50 6.69 -15.35 1.85
C ASP A 50 7.45 -14.12 1.35
N ARG A 51 6.81 -12.94 1.33
CA ARG A 51 7.41 -11.72 0.76
C ARG A 51 7.15 -10.51 1.64
N GLN A 52 8.14 -9.63 1.70
CA GLN A 52 8.04 -8.34 2.35
C GLN A 52 8.68 -7.28 1.46
N ILE A 53 7.99 -6.15 1.28
CA ILE A 53 8.50 -4.97 0.54
C ILE A 53 8.47 -3.79 1.48
N PHE A 54 9.64 -3.18 1.68
CA PHE A 54 9.75 -1.94 2.43
C PHE A 54 9.26 -0.76 1.58
N LEU A 55 8.39 0.08 2.16
CA LEU A 55 7.80 1.23 1.46
C LEU A 55 8.59 2.51 1.74
N SER A 56 8.58 2.96 3.00
CA SER A 56 9.21 4.21 3.40
C SER A 56 9.42 4.27 4.91
N PRO A 57 10.52 4.87 5.39
CA PRO A 57 10.69 5.19 6.81
C PRO A 57 10.05 6.53 7.20
N VAL A 58 9.66 7.35 6.22
CA VAL A 58 9.21 8.74 6.43
C VAL A 58 7.73 8.90 6.13
N ILE A 59 7.26 8.32 5.02
CA ILE A 59 5.88 8.41 4.59
C ILE A 59 5.06 7.35 5.32
N ARG A 60 4.05 7.78 6.08
CA ARG A 60 3.12 6.87 6.74
C ARG A 60 1.98 6.51 5.82
N PHE A 61 1.93 5.24 5.44
CA PHE A 61 0.82 4.62 4.73
C PHE A 61 -0.21 4.10 5.72
N LYS A 62 -1.49 4.19 5.37
CA LYS A 62 -2.58 3.74 6.24
C LYS A 62 -3.68 2.97 5.55
N TYR A 63 -3.81 3.13 4.24
CA TYR A 63 -4.90 2.54 3.50
C TYR A 63 -4.36 1.66 2.38
N LEU A 64 -4.99 0.52 2.21
CA LEU A 64 -4.70 -0.46 1.19
C LEU A 64 -6.00 -0.70 0.40
N ALA A 65 -5.97 -0.51 -0.91
CA ALA A 65 -7.17 -0.68 -1.73
C ALA A 65 -6.86 -1.18 -3.13
N TRP A 66 -7.82 -1.91 -3.72
CA TRP A 66 -7.76 -2.32 -5.12
C TRP A 66 -7.96 -1.11 -6.04
N ALA A 67 -7.03 -0.91 -6.98
CA ALA A 67 -7.30 -0.12 -8.19
C ALA A 67 -8.07 -0.97 -9.20
N GLU A 68 -7.68 -2.23 -9.33
CA GLU A 68 -8.36 -3.26 -10.12
C GLU A 68 -8.32 -4.58 -9.33
N PRO A 69 -9.47 -5.20 -9.01
CA PRO A 69 -9.52 -6.35 -8.11
C PRO A 69 -8.60 -7.49 -8.53
N ASN A 70 -7.82 -8.02 -7.57
CA ASN A 70 -6.85 -9.12 -7.75
C ASN A 70 -5.67 -8.85 -8.70
N THR A 71 -5.58 -7.68 -9.35
CA THR A 71 -4.53 -7.39 -10.34
C THR A 71 -3.65 -6.23 -9.91
N VAL A 72 -4.26 -5.08 -9.58
CA VAL A 72 -3.54 -3.84 -9.23
C VAL A 72 -4.11 -3.24 -7.97
N PHE A 73 -3.26 -2.95 -6.99
CA PHE A 73 -3.65 -2.28 -5.76
C PHE A 73 -2.75 -1.08 -5.50
N PHE A 74 -3.18 -0.24 -4.56
CA PHE A 74 -2.37 0.88 -4.10
C PHE A 74 -2.34 0.96 -2.58
N VAL A 75 -1.26 1.55 -2.09
CA VAL A 75 -1.14 2.01 -0.71
C VAL A 75 -1.26 3.53 -0.70
N LYS A 76 -2.03 4.07 0.23
CA LYS A 76 -2.25 5.49 0.38
C LYS A 76 -1.72 6.01 1.70
N SER A 77 -1.01 7.14 1.63
CA SER A 77 -0.49 7.82 2.80
C SER A 77 -1.57 8.56 3.57
N VAL A 78 -1.30 8.81 4.84
CA VAL A 78 -1.96 9.92 5.55
C VAL A 78 -1.61 11.25 4.89
N ASN A 79 -2.35 12.31 5.23
CA ASN A 79 -1.99 13.66 4.81
C ASN A 79 -0.56 13.99 5.25
N LEU A 80 0.30 14.27 4.27
CA LEU A 80 1.61 14.82 4.50
C LEU A 80 1.43 16.29 4.89
N ALA A 81 1.93 16.65 6.07
CA ALA A 81 1.93 18.03 6.50
C ALA A 81 2.78 18.85 5.51
N TYR A 82 2.20 19.93 5.00
CA TYR A 82 2.93 20.89 4.19
C TYR A 82 4.08 21.47 5.02
N ARG A 83 5.32 21.41 4.53
CA ARG A 83 6.43 22.21 5.07
C ARG A 83 6.48 23.53 4.29
N PRO A 84 5.92 24.62 4.82
CA PRO A 84 5.86 25.87 4.06
C PRO A 84 7.26 26.41 3.82
N ARG A 85 7.58 26.69 2.55
CA ARG A 85 8.55 27.75 2.21
C ARG A 85 7.91 29.13 2.34
N PHE A 86 6.57 29.23 2.33
CA PHE A 86 5.82 30.49 2.42
C PHE A 86 4.57 30.35 3.30
N PRO A 87 4.37 31.23 4.31
CA PRO A 87 3.34 31.10 5.35
C PRO A 87 1.92 31.55 4.95
N MET A 88 1.68 31.94 3.68
CA MET A 88 0.39 32.51 3.24
C MET A 88 -0.60 31.52 2.59
N PHE A 89 -0.20 30.27 2.34
CA PHE A 89 -1.09 29.27 1.76
C PHE A 89 -1.73 28.40 2.85
N ASN A 90 -3.06 28.29 2.83
CA ASN A 90 -3.81 27.37 3.69
C ASN A 90 -3.16 25.98 3.61
N ALA A 91 -2.82 25.40 4.76
CA ALA A 91 -2.05 24.16 4.90
C ALA A 91 -2.85 22.90 4.50
N ILE A 92 -3.29 22.86 3.26
CA ILE A 92 -3.87 21.69 2.63
C ILE A 92 -2.69 20.83 2.18
N GLY A 93 -2.44 19.73 2.90
CA GLY A 93 -1.31 18.82 2.68
C GLY A 93 -1.49 17.93 1.44
N SER A 94 -0.43 17.22 1.05
CA SER A 94 -0.48 16.24 -0.04
C SER A 94 -0.75 14.82 0.47
N VAL A 95 -1.12 13.90 -0.43
CA VAL A 95 -1.17 12.46 -0.16
C VAL A 95 -0.39 11.71 -1.21
N VAL A 96 0.28 10.63 -0.82
CA VAL A 96 1.06 9.77 -1.71
C VAL A 96 0.30 8.48 -1.96
N LEU A 97 0.19 8.10 -3.23
CA LEU A 97 -0.27 6.81 -3.69
C LEU A 97 0.91 6.05 -4.27
N ALA A 98 1.20 4.86 -3.77
CA ALA A 98 2.13 3.92 -4.40
C ALA A 98 1.33 2.72 -4.93
N VAL A 99 1.49 2.42 -6.21
CA VAL A 99 0.73 1.43 -6.97
C VAL A 99 1.58 0.19 -7.19
N PHE A 100 0.96 -0.97 -7.06
CA PHE A 100 1.60 -2.27 -7.14
C PHE A 100 0.75 -3.25 -7.95
N SER A 101 1.40 -4.14 -8.71
CA SER A 101 0.75 -5.36 -9.20
C SER A 101 0.68 -6.37 -8.05
N ALA A 102 -0.44 -7.08 -7.92
CA ALA A 102 -0.63 -8.10 -6.87
C ALA A 102 0.18 -9.37 -7.16
N PHE A 103 0.23 -9.81 -8.42
CA PHE A 103 1.00 -10.97 -8.81
C PHE A 103 1.69 -10.81 -10.19
N PRO A 104 3.02 -11.03 -10.27
CA PRO A 104 3.93 -11.04 -9.13
C PRO A 104 3.84 -9.69 -8.38
N LEU A 105 4.05 -9.72 -7.05
CA LEU A 105 4.08 -8.47 -6.28
C LEU A 105 5.22 -7.58 -6.79
N GLN A 106 4.88 -6.47 -7.45
CA GLN A 106 5.85 -5.53 -8.02
C GLN A 106 5.38 -4.09 -7.88
N PHE A 107 6.32 -3.17 -7.66
CA PHE A 107 6.05 -1.74 -7.68
C PHE A 107 5.83 -1.27 -9.12
N VAL A 108 4.72 -0.57 -9.35
CA VAL A 108 4.35 -0.03 -10.67
C VAL A 108 4.72 1.45 -10.76
N GLY A 109 4.42 2.22 -9.72
CA GLY A 109 4.68 3.66 -9.72
C GLY A 109 4.17 4.35 -8.47
N MET A 110 4.54 5.62 -8.30
CA MET A 110 4.12 6.44 -7.17
C MET A 110 3.76 7.84 -7.63
N LEU A 111 2.70 8.40 -7.05
CA LEU A 111 2.21 9.73 -7.33
C LEU A 111 1.95 10.47 -6.02
N GLU A 112 2.37 11.73 -5.96
CA GLU A 112 1.95 12.67 -4.92
C GLU A 112 0.79 13.53 -5.45
N ILE A 113 -0.31 13.55 -4.72
CA ILE A 113 -1.51 14.33 -5.03
C ILE A 113 -1.52 15.54 -4.10
N ASP A 114 -1.31 16.72 -4.68
CA ASP A 114 -1.46 17.99 -3.97
C ASP A 114 -2.94 18.34 -3.82
N LYS A 115 -3.44 18.32 -2.59
CA LYS A 115 -4.85 18.63 -2.31
C LYS A 115 -5.19 20.11 -2.52
N GLN A 116 -4.20 21.01 -2.67
CA GLN A 116 -4.46 22.39 -3.11
C GLN A 116 -4.92 22.43 -4.56
N VAL A 117 -4.41 21.53 -5.40
CA VAL A 117 -4.74 21.45 -6.82
C VAL A 117 -6.01 20.61 -7.04
N PHE A 118 -6.09 19.45 -6.39
CA PHE A 118 -7.17 18.49 -6.63
C PHE A 118 -8.35 18.61 -5.65
N GLY A 119 -8.24 19.46 -4.64
CA GLY A 119 -9.27 19.69 -3.64
C GLY A 119 -9.33 18.64 -2.52
N GLN A 120 -10.18 18.89 -1.52
CA GLN A 120 -10.28 18.04 -0.32
C GLN A 120 -10.98 16.69 -0.55
N GLY A 121 -11.62 16.49 -1.71
CA GLY A 121 -12.30 15.24 -2.07
C GLY A 121 -11.35 14.07 -2.35
N CYS A 122 -10.05 14.33 -2.48
CA CYS A 122 -9.01 13.32 -2.72
C CYS A 122 -8.62 12.56 -1.43
N ASN A 123 -9.61 12.04 -0.71
CA ASN A 123 -9.45 11.22 0.50
C ASN A 123 -9.42 9.73 0.22
#